data_AF-A0A3D4FEU0-F1
#
_entry.id   AF-A0A3D4FEU0-F1
#
_cell.length_a   1.000
_cell.length_b   1.000
_cell.length_c   1.000
_cell.angle_alpha   90.00
_cell.angle_beta   90.00
_cell.angle_gamma   90.00
#
_symmetry.space_group_name_H-M   'P 1'
#
loop_
_entity.id
_entity.type
_entity.pdbx_description
1 polymer ?
#
loop_
_entity_poly.entity_id
_entity_poly.type
_entity_poly.pdbx_seq_one_letter_code
_entity_poly.pdbx_strand_id
1 'polypeptide(L)'
;MIDLDPAFRVADETEAILLKQEALDEVFEDMYDRDDKLFLKLVECYCNNKNDSQLFDMVLNLYNFAMSSPSPIEWLKEKVDVFNVSDNFSFQDSKLGQALLKDVRIELESVVSSMNIAREIVNNTPSLLSYQENINPEYEMIKGLYESSNSFEDLKRGFEDVAFGKLTTIRGCKDKIEQEEVKKIRDNAKKKIGELSNMIIQASSKKSIEDLKYLYPLMNKLSDLVIKMKEVYDKKKKERALIDFNDFEHFALDILAEKDDEGKIIPSKVAEELREKYGEILID
;
A
#
# COMPACT_ATOMS: atom_id res chain seq x y z
N MET A 1 -24.12 -7.33 -26.16
CA MET A 1 -23.48 -6.91 -27.42
C MET A 1 -22.84 -5.57 -27.14
N ILE A 2 -21.51 -5.47 -27.29
CA ILE A 2 -20.77 -4.25 -26.96
C ILE A 2 -21.12 -3.13 -27.95
N ASP A 3 -21.15 -1.89 -27.46
CA ASP A 3 -21.49 -0.69 -28.22
C ASP A 3 -20.25 -0.11 -28.91
N LEU A 4 -19.72 -0.88 -29.87
CA LEU A 4 -18.49 -0.57 -30.62
C LEU A 4 -18.80 -0.35 -32.10
N ASP A 5 -18.32 0.76 -32.66
CA ASP A 5 -18.45 1.06 -34.09
C ASP A 5 -17.66 0.02 -34.91
N PRO A 6 -18.24 -0.67 -35.90
CA PRO A 6 -17.52 -1.64 -36.74
C PRO A 6 -16.28 -1.08 -37.45
N ALA A 7 -16.20 0.24 -37.63
CA ALA A 7 -15.07 0.94 -38.22
C ALA A 7 -14.05 1.44 -37.17
N PHE A 8 -14.09 0.91 -35.94
CA PHE A 8 -13.15 1.31 -34.90
C PHE A 8 -11.70 1.11 -35.34
N ARG A 9 -10.81 1.98 -34.84
CA ARG A 9 -9.37 1.78 -34.93
C ARG A 9 -8.73 1.89 -33.55
N VAL A 10 -7.53 1.33 -33.44
CA VAL A 10 -6.73 1.44 -32.23
C VAL A 10 -6.08 2.82 -32.21
N ALA A 11 -6.23 3.53 -31.09
CA ALA A 11 -5.49 4.76 -30.85
C ALA A 11 -4.01 4.44 -30.63
N ASP A 12 -3.12 5.25 -31.21
CA ASP A 12 -1.71 5.15 -30.85
C ASP A 12 -1.46 5.70 -29.44
N GLU A 13 -0.29 5.41 -28.88
CA GLU A 13 0.04 5.79 -27.49
C GLU A 13 -0.03 7.31 -27.27
N THR A 14 0.40 8.12 -28.25
CA THR A 14 0.40 9.58 -28.12
C THR A 14 -1.04 10.11 -28.19
N GLU A 15 -1.85 9.60 -29.11
CA GLU A 15 -3.27 9.94 -29.23
C GLU A 15 -4.02 9.58 -27.94
N ALA A 16 -3.80 8.38 -27.40
CA ALA A 16 -4.42 7.96 -26.14
C ALA A 16 -4.01 8.85 -24.96
N ILE A 17 -2.73 9.24 -24.87
CA ILE A 17 -2.24 10.15 -23.82
C ILE A 17 -2.90 11.53 -23.93
N LEU A 18 -2.93 12.12 -25.13
CA LEU A 18 -3.54 13.43 -25.36
C LEU A 18 -5.05 13.41 -25.04
N LEU A 19 -5.76 12.35 -25.43
CA LEU A 19 -7.17 12.19 -25.14
C LEU A 19 -7.47 12.07 -23.63
N LYS A 20 -6.62 11.37 -22.88
CA LYS A 20 -6.73 11.29 -21.42
C LYS A 20 -6.47 12.65 -20.78
N GLN A 21 -5.50 13.40 -21.29
CA GLN A 21 -5.24 14.76 -20.83
C GLN A 21 -6.44 15.67 -21.06
N GLU A 22 -6.97 15.71 -22.29
CA GLU A 22 -8.19 16.46 -22.63
C GLU A 22 -9.38 16.07 -21.74
N ALA A 23 -9.54 14.78 -21.44
CA ALA A 23 -10.63 14.30 -20.58
C ALA A 23 -10.46 14.75 -19.13
N LEU A 24 -9.24 14.71 -18.61
CA LEU A 24 -8.97 15.11 -17.23
C LEU A 24 -9.03 16.62 -17.04
N ASP A 25 -8.55 17.40 -18.02
CA ASP A 25 -8.70 18.86 -18.05
C ASP A 25 -10.18 19.25 -17.96
N GLU A 26 -11.04 18.65 -18.81
CA GLU A 26 -12.50 18.89 -18.79
C GLU A 26 -13.13 18.56 -17.43
N VAL A 27 -12.70 17.48 -16.78
CA VAL A 27 -13.19 17.12 -15.44
C VAL A 27 -12.74 18.12 -14.38
N PHE A 28 -11.48 18.57 -14.42
CA PHE A 28 -10.95 19.51 -13.44
C PHE A 28 -11.60 20.89 -13.61
N GLU A 29 -11.75 21.37 -14.84
CA GLU A 29 -12.48 22.61 -15.15
C GLU A 29 -13.91 22.58 -14.59
N ASP A 30 -14.66 21.49 -14.81
CA ASP A 30 -16.01 21.31 -14.24
C ASP A 30 -16.00 21.32 -12.69
N MET A 31 -14.96 20.75 -12.05
CA MET A 31 -14.85 20.78 -10.59
C MET A 31 -14.56 22.19 -10.05
N TYR A 32 -13.71 22.97 -10.75
CA TYR A 32 -13.42 24.35 -10.40
C TYR A 32 -14.66 25.24 -10.59
N ASP A 33 -15.35 25.11 -11.72
CA ASP A 33 -16.56 25.89 -12.04
C ASP A 33 -17.69 25.66 -11.02
N ARG A 34 -17.75 24.46 -10.45
CA ARG A 34 -18.73 24.09 -9.41
C ARG A 34 -18.31 24.44 -8.00
N ASP A 35 -17.10 24.97 -7.78
CA ASP A 35 -16.53 25.21 -6.46
C ASP A 35 -16.60 23.96 -5.55
N ASP A 36 -16.23 22.80 -6.12
CA ASP A 36 -16.34 21.52 -5.41
C ASP A 36 -15.35 21.45 -4.23
N LYS A 37 -15.89 21.55 -3.02
CA LYS A 37 -15.11 21.66 -1.79
C LYS A 37 -14.16 20.49 -1.53
N LEU A 38 -14.54 19.26 -1.89
CA LEU A 38 -13.69 18.11 -1.66
C LEU A 38 -12.56 18.05 -2.69
N PHE A 39 -12.84 18.43 -3.93
CA PHE A 39 -11.81 18.59 -4.96
C PHE A 39 -10.79 19.67 -4.58
N LEU A 40 -11.25 20.86 -4.18
CA LEU A 40 -10.36 21.94 -3.76
C LEU A 40 -9.48 21.53 -2.58
N LYS A 41 -10.05 20.75 -1.65
CA LYS A 41 -9.30 20.19 -0.53
C LYS A 41 -8.26 19.16 -0.97
N LEU A 42 -8.53 18.36 -2.01
CA LEU A 42 -7.51 17.49 -2.61
C LEU A 42 -6.39 18.32 -3.25
N VAL A 43 -6.73 19.41 -3.95
CA VAL A 43 -5.73 20.35 -4.51
C VAL A 43 -4.88 20.94 -3.39
N GLU A 44 -5.47 21.41 -2.30
CA GLU A 44 -4.73 21.92 -1.13
C GLU A 44 -3.81 20.88 -0.48
N CYS A 45 -4.24 19.62 -0.45
CA CYS A 45 -3.49 18.54 0.20
C CYS A 45 -2.35 17.99 -0.65
N TYR A 46 -2.53 17.93 -1.98
CA TYR A 46 -1.63 17.20 -2.88
C TYR A 46 -0.95 18.06 -3.93
N CYS A 47 -1.31 19.34 -4.05
CA CYS A 47 -0.66 20.26 -4.98
C CYS A 47 0.16 21.29 -4.22
N ASN A 48 1.10 21.93 -4.93
CA ASN A 48 1.85 23.06 -4.40
C ASN A 48 1.27 24.37 -4.96
N ASN A 49 1.72 25.52 -4.45
CA ASN A 49 1.18 26.84 -4.83
C ASN A 49 1.36 27.24 -6.31
N LYS A 50 1.97 26.39 -7.17
CA LYS A 50 2.29 26.74 -8.56
C LYS A 50 1.32 26.16 -9.58
N ASN A 51 0.83 24.94 -9.36
CA ASN A 51 -0.08 24.24 -10.27
C ASN A 51 -0.70 23.00 -9.61
N ASP A 52 -1.68 22.42 -10.28
CA ASP A 52 -2.43 21.23 -9.88
C ASP A 52 -1.94 19.92 -10.53
N SER A 53 -0.77 19.96 -11.18
CA SER A 53 -0.24 18.83 -11.95
C SER A 53 -0.01 17.56 -11.11
N GLN A 54 0.24 17.71 -9.80
CA GLN A 54 0.44 16.55 -8.91
C GLN A 54 -0.85 15.75 -8.71
N LEU A 55 -1.98 16.43 -8.51
CA LEU A 55 -3.28 15.75 -8.43
C LEU A 55 -3.69 15.18 -9.78
N PHE A 56 -3.37 15.90 -10.87
CA PHE A 56 -3.58 15.43 -12.22
C PHE A 56 -2.87 14.09 -12.48
N ASP A 57 -1.57 14.03 -12.21
CA ASP A 57 -0.75 12.82 -12.34
C ASP A 57 -1.26 11.70 -11.41
N MET A 58 -1.73 12.05 -10.21
CA MET A 58 -2.31 11.07 -9.28
C MET A 58 -3.57 10.41 -9.85
N VAL A 59 -4.48 11.19 -10.45
CA VAL A 59 -5.70 10.67 -11.09
C VAL A 59 -5.35 9.79 -12.28
N LEU A 60 -4.42 10.21 -13.15
CA LEU A 60 -3.99 9.39 -14.29
C LEU A 60 -3.32 8.08 -13.87
N ASN A 61 -2.44 8.12 -12.87
CA ASN A 61 -1.77 6.93 -12.37
C ASN A 61 -2.78 5.95 -11.74
N LEU A 62 -3.73 6.46 -10.96
CA LEU A 62 -4.78 5.64 -10.35
C LEU A 62 -5.72 5.04 -11.41
N TYR A 63 -6.06 5.80 -12.45
CA TYR A 63 -6.80 5.29 -13.61
C TYR A 63 -6.06 4.13 -14.28
N ASN A 64 -4.80 4.34 -14.67
CA ASN A 64 -4.01 3.32 -15.37
C ASN A 64 -3.87 2.05 -14.50
N PHE A 65 -3.71 2.20 -13.18
CA PHE A 65 -3.66 1.06 -12.27
C PHE A 65 -5.02 0.35 -12.16
N ALA A 66 -6.11 1.10 -12.00
CA ALA A 66 -7.44 0.51 -11.88
C ALA A 66 -7.84 -0.27 -13.14
N MET A 67 -7.42 0.19 -14.34
CA MET A 67 -7.70 -0.50 -15.61
C MET A 67 -7.05 -1.88 -15.72
N SER A 68 -6.06 -2.22 -14.88
CA SER A 68 -5.50 -3.58 -14.78
C SER A 68 -6.41 -4.57 -14.03
N SER A 69 -7.46 -4.07 -13.37
CA SER A 69 -8.46 -4.91 -12.71
C SER A 69 -9.57 -5.29 -13.68
N PRO A 70 -10.11 -6.53 -13.66
CA PRO A 70 -11.28 -6.91 -14.46
C PRO A 70 -12.54 -6.05 -14.25
N SER A 71 -12.63 -5.34 -13.12
CA SER A 71 -13.76 -4.45 -12.82
C SER A 71 -13.25 -3.16 -12.17
N PRO A 72 -12.68 -2.21 -12.97
CA PRO A 72 -11.95 -1.06 -12.45
C PRO A 72 -12.74 -0.20 -11.47
N ILE A 73 -14.03 0.02 -11.74
CA ILE A 73 -14.92 0.85 -10.90
C ILE A 73 -15.22 0.16 -9.58
N GLU A 74 -15.51 -1.14 -9.60
CA GLU A 74 -15.76 -1.92 -8.37
C GLU A 74 -14.49 -1.94 -7.52
N TRP A 75 -13.33 -2.17 -8.14
CA TRP A 75 -12.03 -2.15 -7.48
C TRP A 75 -11.75 -0.81 -6.78
N LEU A 76 -11.99 0.32 -7.46
CA LEU A 76 -11.81 1.66 -6.87
C LEU A 76 -12.70 1.84 -5.64
N LYS A 77 -13.99 1.50 -5.74
CA LYS A 77 -14.95 1.60 -4.63
C LYS A 77 -14.53 0.73 -3.44
N GLU A 78 -14.10 -0.51 -3.70
CA GLU A 78 -13.59 -1.40 -2.65
C GLU A 78 -12.36 -0.83 -1.94
N LYS A 79 -11.44 -0.19 -2.66
CA LYS A 79 -10.26 0.43 -2.04
C LYS A 79 -10.59 1.64 -1.19
N VAL A 80 -11.55 2.46 -1.63
CA VAL A 80 -12.03 3.61 -0.86
C VAL A 80 -12.75 3.16 0.40
N ASP A 81 -13.51 2.06 0.35
CA ASP A 81 -14.26 1.56 1.50
C ASP A 81 -13.37 1.09 2.66
N VAL A 82 -12.08 0.83 2.43
CA VAL A 82 -11.10 0.57 3.49
C VAL A 82 -11.00 1.72 4.50
N PHE A 83 -11.28 2.95 4.08
CA PHE A 83 -11.27 4.14 4.95
C PHE A 83 -12.62 4.37 5.65
N ASN A 84 -13.67 3.62 5.28
CA ASN A 84 -15.02 3.72 5.85
C ASN A 84 -15.11 3.03 7.22
N VAL A 85 -14.50 3.64 8.22
CA VAL A 85 -14.38 3.05 9.56
C VAL A 85 -15.40 3.64 10.54
N SER A 86 -15.94 2.79 11.43
CA SER A 86 -16.81 3.23 12.53
C SER A 86 -16.00 3.78 13.73
N ASP A 87 -16.67 4.38 14.72
CA ASP A 87 -15.99 4.78 15.98
C ASP A 87 -15.43 3.60 16.78
N ASN A 88 -16.04 2.43 16.65
CA ASN A 88 -15.63 1.20 17.32
C ASN A 88 -14.65 0.37 16.48
N PHE A 89 -14.09 0.96 15.42
CA PHE A 89 -13.15 0.27 14.56
C PHE A 89 -11.87 -0.10 15.32
N SER A 90 -11.50 -1.38 15.23
CA SER A 90 -10.27 -1.91 15.78
C SER A 90 -9.23 -1.99 14.68
N PHE A 91 -8.22 -1.11 14.73
CA PHE A 91 -7.18 -1.08 13.69
C PHE A 91 -6.42 -2.40 13.62
N GLN A 92 -6.15 -3.05 14.76
CA GLN A 92 -5.46 -4.34 14.81
C GLN A 92 -6.20 -5.44 14.05
N ASP A 93 -7.53 -5.41 14.01
CA ASP A 93 -8.34 -6.44 13.35
C ASP A 93 -8.51 -6.17 11.84
N SER A 94 -8.07 -5.00 11.38
CA SER A 94 -8.10 -4.62 9.96
C SER A 94 -7.00 -5.31 9.16
N LYS A 95 -7.21 -5.42 7.84
CA LYS A 95 -6.17 -5.94 6.92
C LYS A 95 -4.85 -5.16 7.04
N LEU A 96 -4.92 -3.84 7.23
CA LEU A 96 -3.75 -2.98 7.40
C LEU A 96 -3.05 -3.24 8.74
N GLY A 97 -3.81 -3.42 9.82
CA GLY A 97 -3.26 -3.76 11.13
C GLY A 97 -2.57 -5.12 11.15
N GLN A 98 -3.16 -6.12 10.49
CA GLN A 98 -2.57 -7.45 10.36
C GLN A 98 -1.29 -7.45 9.50
N ALA A 99 -1.28 -6.67 8.41
CA ALA A 99 -0.07 -6.47 7.61
C ALA A 99 1.04 -5.79 8.43
N LEU A 100 0.70 -4.71 9.15
CA LEU A 100 1.63 -4.02 10.04
C LEU A 100 2.17 -4.94 11.15
N LEU A 101 1.32 -5.76 11.77
CA LEU A 101 1.74 -6.73 12.77
C LEU A 101 2.78 -7.70 12.21
N LYS A 102 2.53 -8.22 11.01
CA LYS A 102 3.45 -9.12 10.31
C LYS A 102 4.79 -8.45 10.03
N ASP A 103 4.76 -7.22 9.52
CA ASP A 103 5.98 -6.46 9.21
C ASP A 103 6.80 -6.18 10.47
N VAL A 104 6.15 -5.76 11.56
CA VAL A 104 6.80 -5.55 12.87
C VAL A 104 7.43 -6.84 13.39
N ARG A 105 6.75 -7.99 13.24
CA ARG A 105 7.29 -9.28 13.66
C ARG A 105 8.54 -9.68 12.88
N ILE A 106 8.55 -9.48 11.56
CA ILE A 106 9.72 -9.72 10.69
C ILE A 106 10.90 -8.83 11.13
N GLU A 107 10.62 -7.55 11.41
CA GLU A 107 11.64 -6.62 11.87
C GLU A 107 12.19 -6.97 13.26
N LEU A 108 11.34 -7.40 14.18
CA LEU A 108 11.77 -7.90 15.49
C LEU A 108 12.67 -9.13 15.37
N GLU A 109 12.33 -10.08 14.49
CA GLU A 109 13.15 -11.26 14.22
C GLU A 109 14.55 -10.89 13.71
N SER A 110 14.63 -9.90 12.82
CA SER A 110 15.89 -9.34 12.32
C SER A 110 16.72 -8.71 13.45
N VAL A 111 16.09 -7.97 14.36
CA VAL A 111 16.76 -7.37 15.52
C VAL A 111 17.25 -8.46 16.49
N VAL A 112 16.45 -9.49 16.77
CA VAL A 112 16.85 -10.65 17.59
C VAL A 112 18.08 -11.32 16.99
N SER A 113 18.07 -11.57 15.68
CA SER A 113 19.18 -12.20 14.97
C SER A 113 20.45 -11.35 15.08
N SER A 114 20.34 -10.04 14.89
CA SER A 114 21.46 -9.10 15.02
C SER A 114 22.02 -9.08 16.46
N MET A 115 21.15 -9.02 17.46
CA MET A 115 21.55 -9.04 18.87
C MET A 115 22.19 -10.37 19.28
N ASN A 116 21.78 -11.49 18.67
CA ASN A 116 22.47 -12.77 18.88
C ASN A 116 23.91 -12.73 18.34
N ILE A 117 24.15 -12.09 17.19
CA ILE A 117 25.51 -11.89 16.66
C ILE A 117 26.36 -11.09 17.65
N ALA A 118 25.83 -9.97 18.17
CA ALA A 118 26.54 -9.20 19.20
C ALA A 118 26.85 -10.03 20.46
N ARG A 119 25.89 -10.87 20.88
CA ARG A 119 26.07 -11.80 22.01
C ARG A 119 27.19 -12.82 21.75
N GLU A 120 27.23 -13.39 20.54
CA GLU A 120 28.28 -14.34 20.13
C GLU A 120 29.67 -13.68 20.08
N ILE A 121 29.78 -12.47 19.53
CA ILE A 121 31.03 -11.70 19.53
C ILE A 121 31.52 -11.50 20.97
N VAL A 122 30.64 -11.00 21.85
CA VAL A 122 31.00 -10.77 23.26
C VAL A 122 31.44 -12.06 23.96
N ASN A 123 30.78 -13.18 23.71
CA ASN A 123 31.10 -14.47 24.33
C ASN A 123 32.44 -15.05 23.85
N ASN A 124 32.83 -14.75 22.60
CA ASN A 124 34.05 -15.27 21.99
C ASN A 124 35.25 -14.32 22.11
N THR A 125 35.06 -13.10 22.62
CA THR A 125 36.12 -12.09 22.75
C THR A 125 36.39 -11.78 24.24
N PRO A 126 37.45 -12.34 24.85
CA PRO A 126 37.74 -12.18 26.28
C PRO A 126 37.81 -10.74 26.78
N SER A 127 38.28 -9.80 25.95
CA SER A 127 38.38 -8.38 26.31
C SER A 127 37.01 -7.69 26.39
N LEU A 128 35.94 -8.30 25.86
CA LEU A 128 34.59 -7.77 25.79
C LEU A 128 33.61 -8.40 26.80
N LEU A 129 34.02 -9.41 27.57
CA LEU A 129 33.12 -10.17 28.45
C LEU A 129 32.28 -9.31 29.41
N SER A 130 32.80 -8.15 29.85
CA SER A 130 32.01 -7.23 30.69
C SER A 130 30.77 -6.64 30.01
N TYR A 131 30.67 -6.68 28.68
CA TYR A 131 29.45 -6.30 27.95
C TYR A 131 28.33 -7.34 28.11
N GLN A 132 28.60 -8.58 28.56
CA GLN A 132 27.57 -9.60 28.79
C GLN A 132 26.48 -9.12 29.74
N GLU A 133 26.85 -8.31 30.74
CA GLU A 133 25.92 -7.73 31.72
C GLU A 133 24.88 -6.79 31.07
N ASN A 134 25.17 -6.28 29.88
CA ASN A 134 24.23 -5.47 29.09
C ASN A 134 23.60 -6.27 27.95
N ILE A 135 24.42 -6.97 27.15
CA ILE A 135 23.98 -7.59 25.89
C ILE A 135 23.07 -8.80 26.12
N ASN A 136 23.35 -9.64 27.13
CA ASN A 136 22.52 -10.80 27.41
C ASN A 136 21.08 -10.43 27.84
N PRO A 137 20.86 -9.56 28.85
CA PRO A 137 19.51 -9.17 29.23
C PRO A 137 18.79 -8.41 28.11
N GLU A 138 19.48 -7.57 27.34
CA GLU A 138 18.89 -6.86 26.20
C GLU A 138 18.48 -7.85 25.08
N TYR A 139 19.29 -8.87 24.79
CA TYR A 139 18.94 -9.93 23.85
C TYR A 139 17.71 -10.71 24.32
N GLU A 140 17.68 -11.21 25.56
CA GLU A 140 16.55 -11.99 26.07
C GLU A 140 15.26 -11.16 26.14
N MET A 141 15.36 -9.88 26.48
CA MET A 141 14.23 -8.94 26.44
C MET A 141 13.67 -8.80 25.02
N ILE A 142 14.51 -8.54 24.03
CA ILE A 142 14.07 -8.38 22.63
C ILE A 142 13.53 -9.70 22.07
N LYS A 143 14.14 -10.83 22.44
CA LYS A 143 13.67 -12.17 22.07
C LYS A 143 12.28 -12.44 22.65
N GLY A 144 12.07 -12.12 23.93
CA GLY A 144 10.75 -12.24 24.58
C GLY A 144 9.69 -11.36 23.92
N LEU A 145 10.05 -10.14 23.51
CA LEU A 145 9.18 -9.25 22.74
C LEU A 145 8.77 -9.87 21.39
N TYR A 146 9.72 -10.46 20.65
CA TYR A 146 9.43 -11.20 19.40
C TYR A 146 8.53 -12.43 19.64
N GLU A 147 8.83 -13.23 20.66
CA GLU A 147 8.07 -14.44 20.97
C GLU A 147 6.62 -14.13 21.39
N SER A 148 6.40 -12.98 22.02
CA SER A 148 5.08 -12.51 22.46
C SER A 148 4.35 -11.62 21.46
N SER A 149 4.91 -11.34 20.28
CA SER A 149 4.38 -10.36 19.30
C SER A 149 3.12 -10.84 18.52
N ASN A 150 2.13 -11.40 19.19
CA ASN A 150 0.94 -12.00 18.56
C ASN A 150 -0.21 -10.99 18.36
N SER A 151 -0.15 -9.85 19.04
CA SER A 151 -1.15 -8.78 18.93
C SER A 151 -0.53 -7.41 19.17
N PHE A 152 -1.26 -6.36 18.86
CA PHE A 152 -0.83 -4.99 19.16
C PHE A 152 -0.78 -4.73 20.67
N GLU A 153 -1.68 -5.35 21.45
CA GLU A 153 -1.68 -5.21 22.91
C GLU A 153 -0.49 -5.90 23.57
N ASP A 154 -0.07 -7.07 23.06
CA ASP A 154 1.13 -7.74 23.55
C ASP A 154 2.38 -6.91 23.23
N LEU A 155 2.46 -6.38 22.00
CA LEU A 155 3.56 -5.52 21.58
C LEU A 155 3.65 -4.25 22.42
N LYS A 156 2.54 -3.56 22.66
CA LYS A 156 2.53 -2.35 23.51
C LYS A 156 3.05 -2.63 24.91
N ARG A 157 2.53 -3.68 25.57
CA ARG A 157 2.98 -4.09 26.91
C ARG A 157 4.47 -4.44 26.88
N GLY A 158 4.91 -5.23 25.90
CA GLY A 158 6.31 -5.59 25.76
C GLY A 158 7.23 -4.39 25.53
N PHE A 159 6.79 -3.39 24.74
CA PHE A 159 7.56 -2.16 24.50
C PHE A 159 7.66 -1.24 25.74
N GLU A 160 6.68 -1.24 26.63
CA GLU A 160 6.73 -0.47 27.89
C GLU A 160 7.85 -0.95 28.82
N ASP A 161 8.13 -2.26 28.80
CA ASP A 161 9.16 -2.90 29.61
C ASP A 161 10.57 -2.83 28.98
N VAL A 162 10.69 -2.32 27.74
CA VAL A 162 11.99 -2.22 27.06
C VAL A 162 12.88 -1.18 27.72
N ALA A 163 14.02 -1.64 28.24
CA ALA A 163 15.03 -0.77 28.84
C ALA A 163 16.45 -1.13 28.37
N PHE A 164 17.10 -0.15 27.72
CA PHE A 164 18.53 -0.24 27.38
C PHE A 164 19.36 0.46 28.44
N GLY A 165 20.15 -0.31 29.18
CA GLY A 165 21.01 0.21 30.24
C GLY A 165 22.16 1.09 29.72
N LYS A 166 22.94 1.67 30.63
CA LYS A 166 24.23 2.26 30.26
C LYS A 166 25.21 1.12 29.95
N LEU A 167 25.76 1.09 28.74
CA LEU A 167 26.76 0.10 28.36
C LEU A 167 28.01 0.27 29.25
N THR A 168 28.49 -0.84 29.80
CA THR A 168 29.72 -0.89 30.60
C THR A 168 30.89 -0.29 29.83
N THR A 169 31.78 0.44 30.50
CA THR A 169 32.95 1.04 29.85
C THR A 169 34.16 0.12 29.97
N ILE A 170 34.72 -0.29 28.83
CA ILE A 170 35.96 -1.09 28.77
C ILE A 170 37.14 -0.17 28.43
N ARG A 171 38.07 -0.01 29.37
CA ARG A 171 39.30 0.77 29.17
C ARG A 171 40.39 -0.10 28.54
N GLY A 172 41.05 0.40 27.49
CA GLY A 172 42.19 -0.28 26.87
C GLY A 172 41.83 -1.57 26.13
N CYS A 173 40.63 -1.67 25.56
CA CYS A 173 40.21 -2.81 24.75
C CYS A 173 41.18 -3.04 23.57
N LYS A 174 41.66 -4.28 23.42
CA LYS A 174 42.56 -4.68 22.33
C LYS A 174 41.79 -5.04 21.06
N ASP A 175 40.56 -5.53 21.21
CA ASP A 175 39.68 -5.99 20.14
C ASP A 175 38.72 -4.87 19.73
N LYS A 176 39.27 -3.80 19.15
CA LYS A 176 38.52 -2.57 18.86
C LYS A 176 37.49 -2.74 17.74
N ILE A 177 37.73 -3.64 16.79
CA ILE A 177 36.81 -3.84 15.65
C ILE A 177 35.52 -4.48 16.16
N GLU A 178 35.66 -5.58 16.91
CA GLU A 178 34.60 -6.31 17.58
C GLU A 178 33.85 -5.41 18.58
N GLN A 179 34.59 -4.57 19.32
CA GLN A 179 33.99 -3.62 20.26
C GLN A 179 33.05 -2.63 19.55
N GLU A 180 33.46 -2.08 18.42
CA GLU A 180 32.66 -1.13 17.66
C GLU A 180 31.50 -1.82 16.93
N GLU A 181 31.70 -3.05 16.46
CA GLU A 181 30.64 -3.87 15.86
C GLU A 181 29.50 -4.15 16.85
N VAL A 182 29.82 -4.61 18.07
CA VAL A 182 28.83 -4.85 19.13
C VAL A 182 28.07 -3.57 19.47
N LYS A 183 28.78 -2.44 19.62
CA LYS A 183 28.13 -1.14 19.87
C LYS A 183 27.18 -0.75 18.74
N LYS A 184 27.61 -0.89 17.49
CA LYS A 184 26.81 -0.55 16.31
C LYS A 184 25.55 -1.41 16.23
N ILE A 185 25.67 -2.72 16.46
CA ILE A 185 24.52 -3.63 16.50
C ILE A 185 23.53 -3.19 17.59
N ARG A 186 24.04 -2.93 18.80
CA ARG A 186 23.22 -2.52 19.94
C ARG A 186 22.50 -1.18 19.69
N ASP A 187 23.21 -0.19 19.16
CA ASP A 187 22.63 1.14 18.88
C ASP A 187 21.56 1.06 17.79
N ASN A 188 21.79 0.25 16.75
CA ASN A 188 20.79 -0.02 15.71
C ASN A 188 19.57 -0.74 16.27
N ALA A 189 19.77 -1.76 17.12
CA ALA A 189 18.68 -2.47 17.79
C ALA A 189 17.85 -1.51 18.63
N LYS A 190 18.49 -0.67 19.46
CA LYS A 190 17.81 0.35 20.27
C LYS A 190 16.99 1.32 19.42
N LYS A 191 17.57 1.82 18.32
CA LYS A 191 16.88 2.72 17.41
C LYS A 191 15.66 2.04 16.78
N LYS A 192 15.84 0.84 16.22
CA LYS A 192 14.77 0.09 15.54
C LYS A 192 13.64 -0.26 16.50
N ILE A 193 13.93 -0.70 17.72
CA ILE A 193 12.90 -0.96 18.74
C ILE A 193 12.10 0.32 19.06
N GLY A 194 12.75 1.47 19.17
CA GLY A 194 12.06 2.75 19.34
C GLY A 194 11.15 3.12 18.15
N GLU A 195 11.59 2.88 16.91
CA GLU A 195 10.78 3.08 15.70
C GLU A 195 9.55 2.17 15.67
N LEU A 196 9.73 0.88 15.95
CA LEU A 196 8.64 -0.11 15.97
C LEU A 196 7.62 0.18 17.07
N SER A 197 8.09 0.56 18.26
CA SER A 197 7.22 0.98 19.38
C SER A 197 6.35 2.18 18.99
N ASN A 198 6.97 3.22 18.44
CA ASN A 198 6.23 4.40 17.98
C ASN A 198 5.21 4.04 16.89
N MET A 199 5.56 3.18 15.94
CA MET A 199 4.66 2.76 14.87
C MET A 199 3.40 2.06 15.41
N ILE A 200 3.55 1.12 16.35
CA ILE A 200 2.41 0.41 16.96
C ILE A 200 1.54 1.34 17.82
N ILE A 201 2.17 2.23 18.60
CA ILE A 201 1.45 3.21 19.44
C ILE A 201 0.63 4.16 18.57
N GLN A 202 1.23 4.69 17.50
CA GLN A 202 0.53 5.59 16.58
C GLN A 202 -0.61 4.87 15.86
N ALA A 203 -0.36 3.71 15.27
CA ALA A 203 -1.37 2.95 14.53
C ALA A 203 -2.60 2.58 15.37
N SER A 204 -2.42 2.40 16.69
CA SER A 204 -3.51 2.08 17.61
C SER A 204 -4.17 3.29 18.25
N SER A 205 -3.78 4.51 17.88
CA SER A 205 -4.26 5.72 18.51
C SER A 205 -5.67 6.06 18.02
N LYS A 206 -6.44 6.76 18.86
CA LYS A 206 -7.73 7.36 18.43
C LYS A 206 -7.53 8.31 17.25
N LYS A 207 -6.37 8.98 17.21
CA LYS A 207 -6.01 9.89 16.13
C LYS A 207 -5.94 9.19 14.78
N SER A 208 -5.42 7.96 14.71
CA SER A 208 -5.42 7.18 13.46
C SER A 208 -6.82 6.86 12.96
N ILE A 209 -7.77 6.58 13.85
CA ILE A 209 -9.18 6.36 13.46
C ILE A 209 -9.78 7.67 12.92
N GLU A 210 -9.54 8.79 13.60
CA GLU A 210 -9.98 10.12 13.13
C GLU A 210 -9.39 10.47 11.75
N ASP A 211 -8.12 10.14 11.53
CA ASP A 211 -7.44 10.38 10.25
C ASP A 211 -8.03 9.52 9.14
N LEU A 212 -8.33 8.24 9.37
CA LEU A 212 -9.02 7.38 8.40
C LEU A 212 -10.40 7.96 8.02
N LYS A 213 -11.18 8.39 9.01
CA LYS A 213 -12.50 9.03 8.78
C LYS A 213 -12.39 10.34 8.02
N TYR A 214 -11.38 11.13 8.33
CA TYR A 214 -11.10 12.39 7.63
C TYR A 214 -10.69 12.16 6.17
N LEU A 215 -9.91 11.10 5.92
CA LEU A 215 -9.45 10.72 4.58
C LEU A 215 -10.56 10.09 3.74
N TYR A 216 -11.52 9.37 4.32
CA TYR A 216 -12.58 8.69 3.57
C TYR A 216 -13.33 9.56 2.53
N PRO A 217 -13.83 10.77 2.85
CA PRO A 217 -14.48 11.62 1.85
C PRO A 217 -13.50 12.13 0.78
N LEU A 218 -12.21 12.30 1.11
CA LEU A 218 -11.18 12.70 0.14
C LEU A 218 -10.83 11.54 -0.82
N MET A 219 -10.73 10.32 -0.30
CA MET A 219 -10.49 9.12 -1.11
C MET A 219 -11.68 8.81 -2.01
N ASN A 220 -12.91 8.98 -1.52
CA ASN A 220 -14.11 8.94 -2.36
C ASN A 220 -14.01 9.95 -3.49
N LYS A 221 -13.69 11.21 -3.17
CA LYS A 221 -13.58 12.24 -4.19
C LYS A 221 -12.50 11.93 -5.23
N LEU A 222 -11.35 11.40 -4.82
CA LEU A 222 -10.28 10.98 -5.74
C LEU A 222 -10.75 9.86 -6.67
N SER A 223 -11.44 8.84 -6.13
CA SER A 223 -12.05 7.78 -6.93
C SER A 223 -13.10 8.34 -7.91
N ASP A 224 -13.93 9.28 -7.47
CA ASP A 224 -14.93 9.92 -8.33
C ASP A 224 -14.28 10.70 -9.49
N LEU A 225 -13.14 11.36 -9.26
CA LEU A 225 -12.38 12.02 -10.34
C LEU A 225 -11.91 11.02 -11.39
N VAL A 226 -11.40 9.86 -10.95
CA VAL A 226 -10.96 8.78 -11.86
C VAL A 226 -12.15 8.24 -12.66
N ILE A 227 -13.28 7.98 -12.01
CA ILE A 227 -14.49 7.46 -12.66
C ILE A 227 -15.02 8.47 -13.68
N LYS A 228 -15.12 9.76 -13.32
CA LYS A 228 -15.56 10.81 -14.25
C LYS A 228 -14.60 10.98 -15.42
N MET A 229 -13.29 10.95 -15.17
CA MET A 229 -12.30 11.03 -16.25
C MET A 229 -12.44 9.85 -17.20
N LYS A 230 -12.64 8.62 -16.69
CA LYS A 230 -12.93 7.45 -17.51
C LYS A 230 -14.17 7.67 -18.37
N GLU A 231 -15.28 8.15 -17.80
CA GLU A 231 -16.53 8.39 -18.54
C GLU A 231 -16.32 9.40 -19.69
N VAL A 232 -15.63 10.51 -19.42
CA VAL A 232 -15.31 11.53 -20.43
C VAL A 232 -14.36 10.98 -21.49
N TYR A 233 -13.34 10.23 -21.10
CA TYR A 233 -12.39 9.60 -22.01
C TYR A 233 -13.06 8.56 -22.93
N ASP A 234 -13.92 7.70 -22.37
CA ASP A 234 -14.67 6.71 -23.15
C ASP A 234 -15.60 7.37 -24.16
N LYS A 235 -16.27 8.47 -23.78
CA LYS A 235 -17.08 9.27 -24.69
C LYS A 235 -16.23 9.86 -25.83
N LYS A 236 -15.09 10.49 -25.49
CA LYS A 236 -14.16 11.07 -26.47
C LYS A 236 -13.59 10.03 -27.44
N LYS A 237 -13.31 8.81 -26.96
CA LYS A 237 -12.89 7.67 -27.79
C LYS A 237 -14.02 7.25 -28.73
N LYS A 238 -15.23 7.07 -28.20
CA LYS A 238 -16.40 6.64 -28.99
C LYS A 238 -16.73 7.62 -30.11
N GLU A 239 -16.72 8.92 -29.82
CA GLU A 239 -16.97 9.99 -30.82
C GLU A 239 -15.95 9.98 -31.98
N ARG A 240 -14.74 9.45 -31.74
CA ARG A 240 -13.67 9.34 -32.72
C ARG A 240 -13.51 7.92 -33.29
N ALA A 241 -14.43 7.00 -32.96
CA ALA A 241 -14.34 5.57 -33.29
C ALA A 241 -12.99 4.95 -32.88
N LEU A 242 -12.51 5.27 -31.68
CA LEU A 242 -11.26 4.79 -31.12
C LEU A 242 -11.48 3.77 -30.01
N ILE A 243 -10.51 2.87 -29.89
CA ILE A 243 -10.29 2.04 -28.71
C ILE A 243 -8.81 2.09 -28.33
N ASP A 244 -8.50 1.89 -27.06
CA ASP A 244 -7.13 1.68 -26.59
C ASP A 244 -6.85 0.21 -26.24
N PHE A 245 -5.62 -0.08 -25.80
CA PHE A 245 -5.22 -1.44 -25.43
C PHE A 245 -6.01 -1.99 -24.22
N ASN A 246 -6.37 -1.15 -23.25
CA ASN A 246 -7.16 -1.62 -22.12
C ASN A 246 -8.58 -1.95 -22.58
N ASP A 247 -9.15 -1.14 -23.47
CA ASP A 247 -10.48 -1.40 -24.04
C ASP A 247 -10.55 -2.76 -24.73
N PHE A 248 -9.49 -3.20 -25.42
CA PHE A 248 -9.46 -4.55 -26.00
C PHE A 248 -9.65 -5.65 -24.96
N GLU A 249 -8.92 -5.56 -23.85
CA GLU A 249 -8.98 -6.56 -22.78
C GLU A 249 -10.36 -6.56 -22.11
N HIS A 250 -10.87 -5.37 -21.79
CA HIS A 250 -12.19 -5.20 -21.17
C HIS A 250 -13.32 -5.65 -22.11
N PHE A 251 -13.28 -5.29 -23.39
CA PHE A 251 -14.29 -5.72 -24.35
C PHE A 251 -14.21 -7.21 -24.65
N ALA A 252 -13.01 -7.79 -24.70
CA ALA A 252 -12.86 -9.23 -24.81
C ALA A 252 -13.50 -9.92 -23.59
N LEU A 253 -13.23 -9.43 -22.39
CA LEU A 253 -13.85 -9.95 -21.18
C LEU A 253 -15.39 -9.82 -21.21
N ASP A 254 -15.92 -8.66 -21.58
CA ASP A 254 -17.37 -8.40 -21.70
C ASP A 254 -18.06 -9.31 -22.72
N ILE A 255 -17.34 -9.73 -23.77
CA ILE A 255 -17.86 -10.68 -24.76
C ILE A 255 -17.82 -12.11 -24.22
N LEU A 256 -16.79 -12.47 -23.45
CA LEU A 256 -16.51 -13.83 -23.01
C LEU A 256 -17.16 -14.19 -21.67
N ALA A 257 -17.55 -13.21 -20.88
CA ALA A 257 -18.09 -13.39 -19.54
C ALA A 257 -19.56 -12.93 -19.44
N GLU A 258 -20.36 -13.71 -18.74
CA GLU A 258 -21.70 -13.34 -18.27
C GLU A 258 -21.74 -13.49 -16.74
N LYS A 259 -22.73 -12.87 -16.08
CA LYS A 259 -22.98 -13.10 -14.64
C LYS A 259 -24.24 -13.96 -14.51
N ASP A 260 -24.19 -15.00 -13.68
CA ASP A 260 -25.37 -15.77 -13.32
C ASP A 260 -26.28 -15.02 -12.33
N ASP A 261 -27.40 -15.64 -11.92
CA ASP A 261 -28.37 -15.06 -10.99
C ASP A 261 -27.77 -14.73 -9.60
N GLU A 262 -26.63 -15.34 -9.24
CA GLU A 262 -25.89 -15.10 -8.00
C GLU A 262 -24.76 -14.07 -8.19
N GLY A 263 -24.59 -13.54 -9.41
CA GLY A 263 -23.57 -12.55 -9.76
C GLY A 263 -22.19 -13.17 -10.05
N LYS A 264 -22.09 -14.49 -10.12
CA LYS A 264 -20.83 -15.19 -10.40
C LYS A 264 -20.54 -15.13 -11.90
N ILE A 265 -19.27 -14.88 -12.24
CA ILE A 265 -18.79 -14.89 -13.62
C ILE A 265 -18.86 -16.31 -14.18
N ILE A 266 -19.61 -16.47 -15.27
CA ILE A 266 -19.77 -17.69 -16.05
C ILE A 266 -19.38 -17.44 -17.52
N PRO A 267 -18.99 -18.47 -18.28
CA PRO A 267 -18.69 -18.32 -19.70
C PRO A 267 -19.92 -17.87 -20.48
N SER A 268 -19.76 -16.89 -21.36
CA SER A 268 -20.79 -16.53 -22.33
C SER A 268 -20.93 -17.62 -23.40
N LYS A 269 -21.98 -17.51 -24.22
CA LYS A 269 -22.13 -18.38 -25.39
C LYS A 269 -20.91 -18.31 -26.33
N VAL A 270 -20.33 -17.12 -26.51
CA VAL A 270 -19.14 -16.94 -27.36
C VAL A 270 -17.93 -17.65 -26.74
N ALA A 271 -17.78 -17.61 -25.41
CA ALA A 271 -16.71 -18.32 -24.75
C ALA A 271 -16.83 -19.85 -24.89
N GLU A 272 -18.04 -20.41 -24.84
CA GLU A 272 -18.26 -21.84 -25.09
C GLU A 272 -17.95 -22.23 -26.56
N GLU A 273 -18.33 -21.40 -27.53
CA GLU A 273 -17.97 -21.62 -28.95
C GLU A 273 -16.44 -21.63 -29.16
N LEU A 274 -15.71 -20.72 -28.48
CA LEU A 274 -14.24 -20.72 -28.54
C LEU A 274 -13.64 -21.96 -27.84
N ARG A 275 -14.23 -22.41 -26.72
CA ARG A 275 -13.79 -23.61 -26.00
C ARG A 275 -13.91 -24.87 -26.87
N GLU A 276 -14.97 -25.00 -27.66
CA GLU A 276 -15.11 -26.12 -28.61
C GLU A 276 -14.08 -26.05 -29.74
N LYS A 277 -13.71 -24.85 -30.17
CA LYS A 277 -12.79 -24.62 -31.28
C LYS A 277 -11.33 -24.90 -30.93
N TYR A 278 -10.90 -24.56 -29.72
CA TYR A 278 -9.49 -24.68 -29.30
C TYR A 278 -9.28 -25.85 -28.35
N GLY A 279 -8.59 -26.90 -28.82
CA GLY A 279 -8.25 -28.07 -28.00
C GLY A 279 -7.21 -27.82 -26.91
N GLU A 280 -6.35 -26.80 -27.08
CA GLU A 280 -5.34 -26.38 -26.12
C GLU A 280 -5.04 -24.88 -26.31
N ILE A 281 -4.73 -24.16 -25.22
CA ILE A 281 -4.27 -22.76 -25.23
C ILE A 281 -2.87 -22.74 -24.61
N LEU A 282 -1.89 -22.34 -25.41
CA LEU A 282 -0.49 -22.21 -24.98
C LEU A 282 -0.19 -20.75 -24.69
N ILE A 283 0.31 -20.46 -23.49
CA ILE A 283 0.78 -19.15 -23.06
C ILE A 283 2.25 -19.35 -22.66
N ASP A 284 3.15 -18.56 -23.25
CA ASP A 284 4.59 -18.57 -22.96
C ASP A 284 4.90 -17.70 -21.72
#